data_AF-A0A0C9Q8F7-F1
#
_entry.id   AF-A0A0C9Q8F7-F1
#
_cell.length_a   1.000
_cell.length_b   1.000
_cell.length_c   1.000
_cell.angle_alpha   90.00
_cell.angle_beta   90.00
_cell.angle_gamma   90.00
#
_symmetry.space_group_name_H-M   'P 1'
#
loop_
_entity.id
_entity.type
_entity.pdbx_description
1 polymer ?
#
loop_
_entity_poly.entity_id
_entity_poly.type
_entity_poly.pdbx_seq_one_letter_code
_entity_poly.pdbx_strand_id
1 'polypeptide(L)'
;MDHAIAFLAQQGTAKLIEFNPLRATDVTLPRDAVFVIADSMKRHNKAAFNNYNTRVVECKLAAKIIAKKYGICWRDIEILIDVQRVLGKTLKEMADIAAQELSDCDVQEICQILQVSVMELSAIVKIDNDDTRKFHLRKRAQHVFEEAARVIEFRDVCCQESTNQIQRLGELMIASHRSLRYLFDCSIDEVNQLVDMAIDSGAAGARLTGAGWGGCVIALTTKDKADEFVKDLGDKMREAYHLSDETDMDTLIFKTEPGQGAAVYSKFPL
;
A
#
# COMPACT_ATOMS: atom_id res chain seq x y z
N MET A 1 -8.93 4.02 -4.96
CA MET A 1 -7.91 3.49 -5.89
C MET A 1 -8.50 2.41 -6.77
N ASP A 2 -9.00 1.31 -6.20
CA ASP A 2 -9.48 0.11 -6.92
C ASP A 2 -10.53 0.43 -7.99
N HIS A 3 -11.58 1.20 -7.64
CA HIS A 3 -12.57 1.64 -8.63
C HIS A 3 -11.95 2.52 -9.73
N ALA A 4 -11.07 3.45 -9.36
CA ALA A 4 -10.46 4.36 -10.32
C ALA A 4 -9.63 3.58 -11.36
N ILE A 5 -8.80 2.62 -10.93
CA ILE A 5 -8.03 1.81 -11.88
C ILE A 5 -8.93 0.89 -12.70
N ALA A 6 -10.00 0.33 -12.10
CA ALA A 6 -10.94 -0.51 -12.83
C ALA A 6 -11.62 0.22 -14.01
N PHE A 7 -11.87 1.52 -13.90
CA PHE A 7 -12.46 2.31 -14.98
C PHE A 7 -11.44 3.01 -15.89
N LEU A 8 -10.30 3.45 -15.34
CA LEU A 8 -9.35 4.32 -16.03
C LEU A 8 -8.11 3.57 -16.56
N ALA A 9 -8.00 2.26 -16.30
CA ALA A 9 -6.91 1.45 -16.86
C ALA A 9 -6.94 1.42 -18.38
N GLN A 10 -5.76 1.35 -18.96
CA GLN A 10 -5.55 1.28 -20.39
C GLN A 10 -4.48 0.22 -20.66
N GLN A 11 -4.74 -0.63 -21.64
CA GLN A 11 -3.83 -1.71 -21.98
C GLN A 11 -2.40 -1.19 -22.26
N GLY A 12 -1.41 -1.87 -21.70
CA GLY A 12 0.02 -1.58 -21.92
C GLY A 12 0.61 -0.46 -21.07
N THR A 13 -0.15 0.20 -20.20
CA THR A 13 0.37 1.25 -19.31
C THR A 13 -0.17 1.14 -17.89
N ALA A 14 0.71 1.33 -16.90
CA ALA A 14 0.29 1.55 -15.53
C ALA A 14 -0.23 2.98 -15.36
N LYS A 15 -0.92 3.28 -14.26
CA LYS A 15 -1.43 4.63 -13.99
C LYS A 15 -0.94 5.14 -12.64
N LEU A 16 -0.45 6.37 -12.60
CA LEU A 16 -0.41 7.17 -11.38
C LEU A 16 -1.80 7.77 -11.17
N ILE A 17 -2.48 7.34 -10.11
CA ILE A 17 -3.80 7.84 -9.77
C ILE A 17 -3.68 8.89 -8.66
N GLU A 18 -4.19 10.08 -8.94
CA GLU A 18 -4.26 11.18 -8.00
C GLU A 18 -5.71 11.41 -7.57
N PHE A 19 -5.89 11.96 -6.36
CA PHE A 19 -7.20 12.25 -5.79
C PHE A 19 -7.34 13.73 -5.48
N ASN A 20 -8.57 14.24 -5.58
CA ASN A 20 -8.97 15.63 -5.30
C ASN A 20 -8.17 16.67 -6.12
N PRO A 21 -8.39 16.77 -7.46
CA PRO A 21 -9.36 16.01 -8.26
C PRO A 21 -8.86 14.62 -8.68
N LEU A 22 -9.78 13.73 -9.08
CA LEU A 22 -9.44 12.41 -9.61
C LEU A 22 -8.73 12.57 -10.97
N ARG A 23 -7.49 12.08 -11.07
CA ARG A 23 -6.71 12.03 -12.32
C ARG A 23 -6.02 10.68 -12.43
N ALA A 24 -5.83 10.20 -13.65
CA ALA A 24 -5.01 9.03 -13.96
C ALA A 24 -4.01 9.41 -15.05
N THR A 25 -2.72 9.35 -14.72
CA THR A 25 -1.63 9.68 -15.65
C THR A 25 -0.84 8.42 -15.97
N ASP A 26 -0.50 8.24 -17.24
CA ASP A 26 0.22 7.07 -17.73
C ASP A 26 1.62 6.96 -17.12
N VAL A 27 1.99 5.74 -16.74
CA VAL A 27 3.32 5.37 -16.28
C VAL A 27 3.79 4.20 -17.15
N THR A 28 4.75 4.49 -18.02
CA THR A 28 5.37 3.48 -18.87
C THR A 28 6.33 2.66 -18.02
N LEU A 29 6.04 1.38 -17.84
CA LEU A 29 6.92 0.46 -17.13
C LEU A 29 8.14 0.13 -18.01
N PRO A 30 9.29 -0.21 -17.41
CA PRO A 30 10.46 -0.63 -18.18
C PRO A 30 10.13 -1.80 -19.10
N ARG A 31 10.66 -1.80 -20.33
CA ARG A 31 10.31 -2.81 -21.35
C ARG A 31 10.59 -4.23 -20.90
N ASP A 32 11.61 -4.43 -20.08
CA ASP A 32 12.02 -5.76 -19.61
C ASP A 32 11.40 -6.13 -18.25
N ALA A 33 10.60 -5.25 -17.65
CA ALA A 33 9.91 -5.54 -16.40
C ALA A 33 8.80 -6.58 -16.64
N VAL A 34 8.81 -7.64 -15.83
CA VAL A 34 7.69 -8.57 -15.70
C VAL A 34 7.21 -8.55 -14.27
N PHE A 35 5.93 -8.27 -14.09
CA PHE A 35 5.27 -8.40 -12.80
C PHE A 35 4.65 -9.78 -12.67
N VAL A 36 4.81 -10.39 -11.51
CA VAL A 36 4.22 -11.68 -11.17
C VAL A 36 3.38 -11.51 -9.93
N ILE A 37 2.15 -12.03 -9.97
CA ILE A 37 1.27 -12.11 -8.82
C ILE A 37 1.39 -13.51 -8.22
N ALA A 38 1.54 -13.58 -6.91
CA ALA A 38 1.50 -14.83 -6.15
C ALA A 38 0.51 -14.71 -4.98
N ASP A 39 -0.42 -15.65 -4.84
CA ASP A 39 -1.42 -15.70 -3.76
C ASP A 39 -0.85 -16.42 -2.53
N SER A 40 -0.85 -15.75 -1.37
CA SER A 40 -0.45 -16.35 -0.08
C SER A 40 -1.43 -17.42 0.42
N MET A 41 -2.58 -17.57 -0.25
CA MET A 41 -3.71 -18.41 0.11
C MET A 41 -4.38 -18.03 1.44
N LYS A 42 -3.86 -17.01 2.14
CA LYS A 42 -4.48 -16.47 3.35
C LYS A 42 -5.56 -15.47 2.98
N ARG A 43 -6.80 -15.86 3.27
CA ARG A 43 -7.97 -15.03 3.02
C ARG A 43 -8.17 -14.07 4.20
N HIS A 44 -8.32 -12.79 3.88
CA HIS A 44 -8.71 -11.78 4.85
C HIS A 44 -10.07 -11.21 4.49
N ASN A 45 -11.07 -11.44 5.35
CA ASN A 45 -12.37 -10.81 5.17
C ASN A 45 -12.34 -9.37 5.71
N LYS A 46 -12.09 -8.43 4.80
CA LYS A 46 -12.01 -6.99 5.13
C LYS A 46 -13.25 -6.44 5.85
N ALA A 47 -14.44 -7.03 5.63
CA ALA A 47 -15.68 -6.57 6.24
C ALA A 47 -15.91 -7.15 7.65
N ALA A 48 -15.28 -8.29 7.97
CA ALA A 48 -15.45 -8.95 9.26
C ALA A 48 -14.49 -8.43 10.34
N PHE A 49 -13.36 -7.82 9.94
CA PHE A 49 -12.32 -7.37 10.87
C PHE A 49 -12.15 -5.85 10.84
N ASN A 50 -12.03 -5.25 12.02
CA ASN A 50 -11.90 -3.80 12.16
C ASN A 50 -10.48 -3.26 11.87
N ASN A 51 -9.57 -4.11 11.38
CA ASN A 51 -8.15 -3.77 11.17
C ASN A 51 -7.98 -2.63 10.17
N TYR A 52 -8.68 -2.70 9.03
CA TYR A 52 -8.60 -1.68 7.99
C TYR A 52 -9.08 -0.31 8.49
N ASN A 53 -10.27 -0.27 9.10
CA ASN A 53 -10.84 0.98 9.62
C ASN A 53 -9.99 1.55 10.77
N THR A 54 -9.38 0.69 11.58
CA THR A 54 -8.45 1.15 12.62
C THR A 54 -7.28 1.93 12.01
N ARG A 55 -6.69 1.46 10.90
CA ARG A 55 -5.61 2.20 10.20
C ARG A 55 -6.10 3.55 9.65
N VAL A 56 -7.33 3.60 9.14
CA VAL A 56 -7.95 4.86 8.67
C VAL A 56 -8.09 5.85 9.82
N VAL A 57 -8.60 5.40 10.96
CA VAL A 57 -8.76 6.21 12.18
C VAL A 57 -7.40 6.70 12.68
N GLU A 58 -6.39 5.83 12.78
CA GLU A 58 -5.04 6.20 13.21
C GLU A 58 -4.45 7.30 12.31
N CYS A 59 -4.60 7.22 10.99
CA CYS A 59 -4.12 8.25 10.06
C CYS A 59 -4.87 9.58 10.22
N LYS A 60 -6.20 9.52 10.40
CA LYS A 60 -7.04 10.72 10.61
C LYS A 60 -6.68 11.43 11.92
N LEU A 61 -6.50 10.67 13.00
CA LEU A 61 -6.07 11.18 14.30
C LEU A 61 -4.67 11.80 14.22
N ALA A 62 -3.73 11.14 13.55
CA ALA A 62 -2.39 11.67 13.32
C ALA A 62 -2.43 13.03 12.59
N ALA A 63 -3.22 13.15 11.51
CA ALA A 63 -3.37 14.40 10.76
C ALA A 63 -3.92 15.53 11.65
N LYS A 64 -4.95 15.24 12.44
CA LYS A 64 -5.58 16.22 13.36
C LYS A 64 -4.62 16.65 14.48
N ILE A 65 -3.84 15.74 15.05
CA ILE A 65 -2.86 16.07 16.09
C ILE A 65 -1.72 16.93 15.54
N ILE A 66 -1.16 16.58 14.38
CA ILE A 66 -0.14 17.42 13.73
C ILE A 66 -0.72 18.83 13.50
N ALA A 67 -1.93 18.93 12.94
CA ALA A 67 -2.58 20.22 12.70
C ALA A 67 -2.73 21.04 14.00
N LYS A 68 -3.24 20.44 15.08
CA LYS A 68 -3.40 21.11 16.39
C LYS A 68 -2.05 21.62 16.92
N LYS A 69 -0.99 20.82 16.84
CA LYS A 69 0.35 21.18 17.32
C LYS A 69 0.98 22.34 16.55
N TYR A 70 0.69 22.46 15.27
CA TYR A 70 1.16 23.56 14.41
C TYR A 70 0.20 24.75 14.33
N GLY A 71 -0.81 24.82 15.22
CA GLY A 71 -1.74 25.95 15.28
C GLY A 71 -2.75 26.01 14.12
N ILE A 72 -2.91 24.93 13.36
CA ILE A 72 -3.89 24.81 12.28
C ILE A 72 -5.24 24.39 12.89
N CYS A 73 -6.34 24.86 12.30
CA CYS A 73 -7.68 24.38 12.62
C CYS A 73 -7.82 22.89 12.26
N TRP A 74 -7.53 22.01 13.21
CA TRP A 74 -7.54 20.56 13.02
C TRP A 74 -8.92 20.01 12.64
N ARG A 75 -9.99 20.76 12.89
CA ARG A 75 -11.36 20.39 12.50
C ARG A 75 -11.55 20.38 10.98
N ASP A 76 -10.78 21.20 10.26
CA ASP A 76 -10.83 21.29 8.80
C ASP A 76 -9.90 20.26 8.11
N ILE A 77 -9.11 19.53 8.89
CA ILE A 77 -8.13 18.54 8.40
C ILE A 77 -8.72 17.14 8.51
N GLU A 78 -8.89 16.46 7.38
CA GLU A 78 -9.49 15.12 7.35
C GLU A 78 -8.45 14.02 7.08
N ILE A 79 -7.42 14.31 6.29
CA ILE A 79 -6.38 13.34 5.92
C ILE A 79 -4.97 13.95 5.98
N LEU A 80 -3.96 13.09 6.01
CA LEU A 80 -2.55 13.49 6.18
C LEU A 80 -2.03 14.42 5.08
N ILE A 81 -2.55 14.32 3.86
CA ILE A 81 -2.16 15.23 2.77
C ILE A 81 -2.71 16.65 2.97
N ASP A 82 -3.82 16.82 3.70
CA ASP A 82 -4.38 18.16 3.96
C ASP A 82 -3.41 18.96 4.84
N VAL A 83 -2.89 18.33 5.90
CA VAL A 83 -1.91 18.99 6.78
C VAL A 83 -0.58 19.25 6.07
N GLN A 84 -0.13 18.34 5.20
CA GLN A 84 1.04 18.58 4.34
C GLN A 84 0.84 19.84 3.48
N ARG A 85 -0.32 19.95 2.81
CA ARG A 85 -0.65 21.06 1.91
C ARG A 85 -0.69 22.39 2.65
N VAL A 86 -1.32 22.43 3.82
CA VAL A 86 -1.41 23.65 4.64
C VAL A 86 -0.03 24.08 5.16
N LEU A 87 0.81 23.12 5.56
CA LEU A 87 2.17 23.42 6.04
C LEU A 87 3.15 23.75 4.90
N GLY A 88 2.83 23.42 3.64
CA GLY A 88 3.72 23.61 2.50
C GLY A 88 5.01 22.79 2.58
N LYS A 89 4.97 21.63 3.24
CA LYS A 89 6.14 20.78 3.52
C LYS A 89 6.30 19.65 2.51
N THR A 90 7.54 19.25 2.29
CA THR A 90 7.87 18.05 1.51
C THR A 90 7.45 16.78 2.25
N LEU A 91 7.28 15.67 1.52
CA LEU A 91 6.94 14.38 2.13
C LEU A 91 7.98 13.91 3.15
N LYS A 92 9.27 14.19 2.89
CA LYS A 92 10.36 13.88 3.81
C LYS A 92 10.24 14.69 5.11
N GLU A 93 10.05 16.00 5.00
CA GLU A 93 9.83 16.84 6.19
C GLU A 93 8.57 16.40 6.96
N MET A 94 7.50 15.98 6.28
CA MET A 94 6.31 15.48 6.95
C MET A 94 6.54 14.14 7.68
N ALA A 95 7.37 13.25 7.13
CA ALA A 95 7.79 12.03 7.82
C ALA A 95 8.61 12.35 9.08
N ASP A 96 9.50 13.34 9.01
CA ASP A 96 10.26 13.83 10.16
C ASP A 96 9.35 14.47 11.23
N ILE A 97 8.38 15.28 10.81
CA ILE A 97 7.35 15.85 11.70
C ILE A 97 6.55 14.74 12.38
N ALA A 98 6.10 13.73 11.63
CA ALA A 98 5.39 12.59 12.20
C ALA A 98 6.26 11.84 13.23
N ALA A 99 7.55 11.66 12.96
CA ALA A 99 8.49 11.00 13.86
C ALA A 99 8.68 11.74 15.20
N GLN A 100 8.75 13.07 15.13
CA GLN A 100 9.03 13.95 16.26
C GLN A 100 7.78 14.26 17.09
N GLU A 101 6.64 14.47 16.42
CA GLU A 101 5.45 15.04 17.05
C GLU A 101 4.41 14.01 17.48
N LEU A 102 4.45 12.81 16.92
CA LEU A 102 3.47 11.79 17.24
C LEU A 102 4.07 10.74 18.16
N SER A 103 3.21 10.24 19.05
CA SER A 103 3.46 9.06 19.87
C SER A 103 2.29 8.10 19.72
N ASP A 104 2.44 6.91 20.29
CA ASP A 104 1.30 6.02 20.47
C ASP A 104 0.43 6.61 21.59
N CYS A 105 -0.88 6.72 21.35
CA CYS A 105 -1.80 7.38 22.28
C CYS A 105 -3.08 6.59 22.49
N ASP A 106 -3.67 6.66 23.67
CA ASP A 106 -5.05 6.23 23.91
C ASP A 106 -6.08 7.35 23.68
N VAL A 107 -7.37 7.02 23.78
CA VAL A 107 -8.47 7.98 23.58
C VAL A 107 -8.39 9.18 24.51
N GLN A 108 -7.98 8.99 25.77
CA GLN A 108 -7.94 10.06 26.77
C GLN A 108 -6.81 11.05 26.47
N GLU A 109 -5.63 10.54 26.14
CA GLU A 109 -4.48 11.34 25.71
C GLU A 109 -4.83 12.18 24.46
N ILE A 110 -5.52 11.57 23.49
CA ILE A 110 -5.97 12.27 22.28
C ILE A 110 -7.00 13.36 22.60
N CYS A 111 -7.98 13.07 23.45
CA CYS A 111 -8.97 14.05 23.91
C CYS A 111 -8.29 15.24 24.60
N GLN A 112 -7.27 14.98 25.42
CA GLN A 112 -6.49 16.03 26.07
C GLN A 112 -5.74 16.91 25.07
N ILE A 113 -5.09 16.30 24.06
CA ILE A 113 -4.35 17.03 23.02
C ILE A 113 -5.30 17.89 22.18
N LEU A 114 -6.41 17.31 21.72
CA LEU A 114 -7.37 17.99 20.85
C LEU A 114 -8.33 18.92 21.62
N GLN A 115 -8.37 18.80 22.96
CA GLN A 115 -9.24 19.53 23.89
C GLN A 115 -10.72 19.31 23.58
N VAL A 116 -11.11 18.04 23.50
CA VAL A 116 -12.49 17.60 23.23
C VAL A 116 -12.92 16.52 24.22
N SER A 117 -14.22 16.28 24.31
CA SER A 117 -14.74 15.12 25.06
C SER A 117 -14.57 13.83 24.26
N VAL A 118 -14.60 12.68 24.95
CA VAL A 118 -14.62 11.36 24.29
C VAL A 118 -15.79 11.24 23.33
N MET A 119 -16.99 11.66 23.75
CA MET A 119 -18.19 11.61 22.92
C MET A 119 -18.04 12.42 21.62
N GLU A 120 -17.41 13.59 21.72
CA GLU A 120 -17.13 14.41 20.55
C GLU A 120 -16.06 13.76 19.64
N LEU A 121 -14.98 13.24 20.21
CA LEU A 121 -13.96 12.54 19.43
C LEU A 121 -14.55 11.33 18.69
N SER A 122 -15.34 10.52 19.38
CA SER A 122 -16.07 9.38 18.83
C SER A 122 -16.95 9.77 17.65
N ALA A 123 -17.64 10.90 17.70
CA ALA A 123 -18.42 11.41 16.57
C ALA A 123 -17.54 11.82 15.36
N ILE A 124 -16.35 12.37 15.60
CA ILE A 124 -15.46 12.89 14.54
C ILE A 124 -14.73 11.77 13.78
N VAL A 125 -14.23 10.75 14.51
CA VAL A 125 -13.42 9.67 13.93
C VAL A 125 -14.12 8.31 13.90
N LYS A 126 -15.37 8.22 14.39
CA LYS A 126 -16.19 6.99 14.40
C LYS A 126 -15.52 5.86 15.18
N ILE A 127 -15.13 6.14 16.42
CA ILE A 127 -14.67 5.15 17.40
C ILE A 127 -15.69 4.98 18.52
N ASP A 128 -15.69 3.83 19.18
CA ASP A 128 -16.56 3.59 20.33
C ASP A 128 -16.13 4.45 21.54
N ASN A 129 -17.09 4.84 22.38
CA ASN A 129 -16.82 5.71 23.54
C ASN A 129 -15.99 5.01 24.63
N ASP A 130 -16.00 3.68 24.67
CA ASP A 130 -15.28 2.82 25.60
C ASP A 130 -14.05 2.15 24.96
N ASP A 131 -13.57 2.68 23.83
CA ASP A 131 -12.38 2.17 23.17
C ASP A 131 -11.13 2.37 24.05
N THR A 132 -10.53 1.25 24.46
CA THR A 132 -9.35 1.20 25.33
C THR A 132 -8.05 0.93 24.56
N ARG A 133 -8.11 0.87 23.24
CA ARG A 133 -6.95 0.55 22.40
C ARG A 133 -5.96 1.72 22.39
N LYS A 134 -4.69 1.38 22.18
CA LYS A 134 -3.66 2.36 21.81
C LYS A 134 -3.62 2.51 20.29
N PHE A 135 -3.58 3.75 19.83
CA PHE A 135 -3.45 4.13 18.43
C PHE A 135 -1.99 4.42 18.10
N HIS A 136 -1.45 3.76 17.08
CA HIS A 136 -0.03 3.86 16.69
C HIS A 136 0.24 5.00 15.71
N LEU A 137 -0.14 6.22 16.09
CA LEU A 137 -0.24 7.39 15.21
C LEU A 137 1.08 7.69 14.47
N ARG A 138 2.20 7.66 15.20
CA ARG A 138 3.54 7.90 14.64
C ARG A 138 3.85 6.97 13.49
N LYS A 139 3.75 5.66 13.74
CA LYS A 139 4.11 4.65 12.73
C LYS A 139 3.22 4.75 11.50
N ARG A 140 1.91 4.99 11.68
CA ARG A 140 0.97 5.09 10.55
C ARG A 140 1.24 6.32 9.70
N ALA A 141 1.46 7.48 10.32
CA ALA A 141 1.77 8.71 9.59
C ALA A 141 3.11 8.62 8.86
N GLN A 142 4.16 8.08 9.51
CA GLN A 142 5.45 7.82 8.87
C GLN A 142 5.30 6.94 7.64
N HIS A 143 4.61 5.80 7.77
CA HIS A 143 4.33 4.93 6.63
C HIS A 143 3.70 5.69 5.46
N VAL A 144 2.63 6.47 5.72
CA VAL A 144 1.89 7.15 4.66
C VAL A 144 2.75 8.18 3.93
N PHE A 145 3.50 9.02 4.64
CA PHE A 145 4.35 10.03 4.00
C PHE A 145 5.51 9.39 3.22
N GLU A 146 6.16 8.38 3.78
CA GLU A 146 7.24 7.66 3.11
C GLU A 146 6.74 6.84 1.91
N GLU A 147 5.57 6.20 2.00
CA GLU A 147 4.98 5.45 0.89
C GLU A 147 4.57 6.38 -0.25
N ALA A 148 3.99 7.54 0.06
CA ALA A 148 3.71 8.56 -0.93
C ALA A 148 5.00 9.02 -1.65
N ALA A 149 6.11 9.17 -0.91
CA ALA A 149 7.39 9.53 -1.52
C ALA A 149 7.91 8.42 -2.44
N ARG A 150 7.80 7.15 -2.01
CA ARG A 150 8.16 5.99 -2.84
C ARG A 150 7.35 5.89 -4.12
N VAL A 151 6.06 6.26 -4.11
CA VAL A 151 5.22 6.29 -5.33
C VAL A 151 5.74 7.30 -6.35
N ILE A 152 6.10 8.50 -5.88
CA ILE A 152 6.69 9.55 -6.72
C ILE A 152 8.03 9.07 -7.28
N GLU A 153 8.90 8.52 -6.42
CA GLU A 153 10.19 8.00 -6.84
C GLU A 153 10.07 6.85 -7.85
N PHE A 154 9.14 5.92 -7.63
CA PHE A 154 8.89 4.79 -8.54
C PHE A 154 8.51 5.28 -9.94
N ARG A 155 7.58 6.24 -10.03
CA ARG A 155 7.23 6.87 -11.31
C ARG A 155 8.45 7.54 -11.93
N ASP A 156 9.20 8.31 -11.16
CA ASP A 156 10.34 9.07 -11.69
C ASP A 156 11.43 8.12 -12.22
N VAL A 157 11.65 6.98 -11.55
CA VAL A 157 12.51 5.91 -12.05
C VAL A 157 11.98 5.33 -13.35
N CYS A 158 10.66 5.06 -13.47
CA CYS A 158 10.05 4.61 -14.73
C CYS A 158 10.25 5.59 -15.89
N CYS A 159 10.29 6.90 -15.62
CA CYS A 159 10.51 7.93 -16.63
C CYS A 159 11.98 8.12 -17.05
N GLN A 160 12.93 7.49 -16.36
CA GLN A 160 14.37 7.63 -16.62
C GLN A 160 14.94 6.38 -17.33
N GLU A 161 15.63 6.55 -18.45
CA GLU A 161 16.44 5.46 -19.04
C GLU A 161 17.73 5.28 -18.24
N SER A 162 17.89 4.15 -17.57
CA SER A 162 19.09 3.82 -16.78
C SER A 162 19.37 2.32 -16.76
N THR A 163 20.65 1.94 -16.67
CA THR A 163 21.10 0.53 -16.72
C THR A 163 20.66 -0.32 -15.52
N ASN A 164 20.18 0.30 -14.43
CA ASN A 164 19.78 -0.37 -13.18
C ASN A 164 18.30 -0.10 -12.81
N GLN A 165 17.48 0.27 -13.78
CA GLN A 165 16.09 0.71 -13.54
C GLN A 165 15.28 -0.35 -12.77
N ILE A 166 15.31 -1.62 -13.20
CA ILE A 166 14.58 -2.73 -12.56
C ILE A 166 15.03 -2.92 -11.10
N GLN A 167 16.33 -2.88 -10.84
CA GLN A 167 16.89 -3.05 -9.50
C GLN A 167 16.40 -1.93 -8.56
N ARG A 168 16.42 -0.68 -9.02
CA ARG A 168 15.92 0.47 -8.24
C ARG A 168 14.42 0.35 -7.94
N LEU A 169 13.61 -0.07 -8.92
CA LEU A 169 12.18 -0.32 -8.69
C LEU A 169 11.96 -1.45 -7.69
N GLY A 170 12.77 -2.51 -7.77
CA GLY A 170 12.76 -3.62 -6.82
C GLY A 170 13.07 -3.19 -5.38
N GLU A 171 14.10 -2.36 -5.19
CA GLU A 171 14.46 -1.78 -3.89
C GLU A 171 13.33 -0.95 -3.30
N LEU A 172 12.61 -0.17 -4.11
CA LEU A 172 11.43 0.58 -3.69
C LEU A 172 10.28 -0.34 -3.26
N MET A 173 10.07 -1.46 -3.97
CA MET A 173 9.06 -2.46 -3.60
C MET A 173 9.41 -3.13 -2.26
N ILE A 174 10.67 -3.51 -2.05
CA ILE A 174 11.14 -4.10 -0.78
C ILE A 174 10.99 -3.10 0.36
N ALA A 175 11.39 -1.84 0.16
CA ALA A 175 11.24 -0.77 1.15
C ALA A 175 9.76 -0.54 1.50
N SER A 176 8.87 -0.57 0.50
CA SER A 176 7.43 -0.51 0.71
C SER A 176 6.92 -1.70 1.53
N HIS A 177 7.31 -2.94 1.20
CA HIS A 177 6.92 -4.12 1.97
C HIS A 177 7.37 -4.03 3.44
N ARG A 178 8.63 -3.63 3.66
CA ARG A 178 9.17 -3.42 5.01
C ARG A 178 8.36 -2.39 5.79
N SER A 179 7.98 -1.29 5.15
CA SER A 179 7.13 -0.26 5.75
C SER A 179 5.73 -0.81 6.08
N LEU A 180 5.12 -1.58 5.18
CA LEU A 180 3.81 -2.23 5.42
C LEU A 180 3.87 -3.23 6.59
N ARG A 181 4.98 -3.95 6.73
CA ARG A 181 5.21 -4.90 7.83
C ARG A 181 5.41 -4.19 9.17
N TYR A 182 6.34 -3.24 9.26
CA TYR A 182 6.79 -2.72 10.55
C TYR A 182 6.19 -1.36 10.95
N LEU A 183 5.78 -0.53 9.98
CA LEU A 183 5.20 0.79 10.21
C LEU A 183 3.69 0.79 10.03
N PHE A 184 3.17 0.10 9.02
CA PHE A 184 1.71 0.01 8.80
C PHE A 184 1.07 -1.21 9.45
N ASP A 185 1.85 -2.22 9.82
CA ASP A 185 1.38 -3.41 10.55
C ASP A 185 0.15 -4.04 9.87
N CYS A 186 0.29 -4.29 8.56
CA CYS A 186 -0.72 -4.92 7.71
C CYS A 186 -0.19 -6.12 6.92
N SER A 187 0.97 -6.66 7.30
CA SER A 187 1.46 -7.94 6.78
C SER A 187 1.24 -9.05 7.81
N ILE A 188 1.38 -10.30 7.38
CA ILE A 188 1.33 -11.51 8.22
C ILE A 188 2.47 -12.45 7.82
N ASP A 189 2.77 -13.42 8.65
CA ASP A 189 3.93 -14.30 8.46
C ASP A 189 3.90 -15.04 7.12
N GLU A 190 2.72 -15.47 6.66
CA GLU A 190 2.61 -16.20 5.39
C GLU A 190 2.84 -15.29 4.16
N VAL A 191 2.46 -14.01 4.27
CA VAL A 191 2.76 -13.01 3.25
C VAL A 191 4.25 -12.64 3.28
N ASN A 192 4.83 -12.52 4.48
CA ASN A 192 6.26 -12.24 4.64
C ASN A 192 7.09 -13.39 4.06
N GLN A 193 6.74 -14.64 4.38
CA GLN A 193 7.38 -15.83 3.83
C GLN A 193 7.29 -15.87 2.31
N LEU A 194 6.13 -15.52 1.74
CA LEU A 194 5.97 -15.47 0.28
C LEU A 194 6.84 -14.39 -0.38
N VAL A 195 6.99 -13.23 0.27
CA VAL A 195 7.92 -12.18 -0.20
C VAL A 195 9.35 -12.69 -0.13
N ASP A 196 9.77 -13.29 0.98
CA ASP A 196 11.13 -13.81 1.16
C ASP A 196 11.43 -14.90 0.11
N MET A 197 10.51 -15.85 -0.11
CA MET A 197 10.63 -16.87 -1.16
C MET A 197 10.76 -16.24 -2.56
N ALA A 198 9.99 -15.19 -2.86
CA ALA A 198 10.08 -14.51 -4.15
C ALA A 198 11.45 -13.83 -4.35
N ILE A 199 12.01 -13.19 -3.32
CA ILE A 199 13.37 -12.63 -3.40
C ILE A 199 14.40 -13.73 -3.60
N ASP A 200 14.31 -14.82 -2.84
CA ASP A 200 15.23 -15.96 -2.95
C ASP A 200 15.13 -16.68 -4.31
N SER A 201 13.99 -16.60 -4.98
CA SER A 201 13.77 -17.10 -6.35
C SER A 201 14.28 -16.15 -7.44
N GLY A 202 14.81 -14.99 -7.07
CA GLY A 202 15.46 -14.05 -7.99
C GLY A 202 14.60 -12.84 -8.40
N ALA A 203 13.52 -12.53 -7.68
CA ALA A 203 12.82 -11.26 -7.88
C ALA A 203 13.74 -10.07 -7.51
N ALA A 204 13.72 -9.02 -8.34
CA ALA A 204 14.39 -7.76 -8.03
C ALA A 204 13.74 -7.07 -6.82
N GLY A 205 12.44 -7.28 -6.63
CA GLY A 205 11.72 -6.85 -5.44
C GLY A 205 10.32 -7.45 -5.38
N ALA A 206 9.80 -7.63 -4.17
CA ALA A 206 8.46 -8.14 -3.94
C ALA A 206 7.80 -7.42 -2.76
N ARG A 207 6.47 -7.30 -2.81
CA ARG A 207 5.67 -6.72 -1.73
C ARG A 207 4.26 -7.27 -1.71
N LEU A 208 3.62 -7.19 -0.55
CA LEU A 208 2.16 -7.34 -0.47
C LEU A 208 1.46 -6.30 -1.36
N THR A 209 0.34 -6.70 -1.96
CA THR A 209 -0.55 -5.81 -2.71
C THR A 209 -1.99 -5.90 -2.19
N GLY A 210 -2.72 -4.79 -2.30
CA GLY A 210 -4.04 -4.64 -1.69
C GLY A 210 -3.97 -4.23 -0.21
N ALA A 211 -4.99 -4.62 0.57
CA ALA A 211 -5.14 -4.15 1.94
C ALA A 211 -4.17 -4.81 2.95
N GLY A 212 -3.65 -5.99 2.62
CA GLY A 212 -2.85 -6.80 3.53
C GLY A 212 -3.65 -7.75 4.42
N TRP A 213 -3.02 -8.22 5.49
CA TRP A 213 -3.45 -9.31 6.38
C TRP A 213 -3.74 -10.64 5.66
N GLY A 214 -3.11 -10.85 4.51
CA GLY A 214 -3.32 -11.96 3.59
C GLY A 214 -3.35 -11.45 2.13
N GLY A 215 -3.89 -12.25 1.24
CA GLY A 215 -4.03 -11.93 -0.18
C GLY A 215 -2.75 -12.17 -0.96
N CYS A 216 -2.44 -11.27 -1.89
CA CYS A 216 -1.38 -11.51 -2.88
C CYS A 216 -0.11 -10.70 -2.61
N VAL A 217 1.00 -11.23 -3.12
CA VAL A 217 2.27 -10.56 -3.32
C VAL A 217 2.41 -10.22 -4.80
N ILE A 218 2.96 -9.04 -5.08
CA ILE A 218 3.43 -8.64 -6.40
C ILE A 218 4.96 -8.62 -6.38
N ALA A 219 5.56 -9.36 -7.31
CA ALA A 219 6.99 -9.47 -7.50
C ALA A 219 7.40 -8.89 -8.86
N LEU A 220 8.60 -8.32 -8.93
CA LEU A 220 9.21 -7.76 -10.13
C LEU A 220 10.42 -8.61 -10.51
N THR A 221 10.45 -9.06 -11.76
CA THR A 221 11.60 -9.75 -12.37
C THR A 221 11.82 -9.24 -13.79
N THR A 222 12.81 -9.78 -14.48
CA THR A 222 13.11 -9.46 -15.89
C THR A 222 12.54 -10.50 -16.84
N LYS A 223 12.24 -10.10 -18.08
CA LYS A 223 11.69 -10.99 -19.12
C LYS A 223 12.47 -12.29 -19.31
N ASP A 224 13.80 -12.23 -19.29
CA ASP A 224 14.70 -13.37 -19.45
C ASP A 224 14.66 -14.35 -18.27
N LYS A 225 14.28 -13.88 -17.07
CA LYS A 225 14.22 -14.69 -15.84
C LYS A 225 12.81 -15.12 -15.45
N ALA A 226 11.78 -14.58 -16.12
CA ALA A 226 10.40 -14.67 -15.65
C ALA A 226 9.89 -16.11 -15.55
N ASP A 227 10.19 -16.97 -16.53
CA ASP A 227 9.71 -18.35 -16.55
C ASP A 227 10.39 -19.22 -15.47
N GLU A 228 11.71 -19.07 -15.32
CA GLU A 228 12.47 -19.74 -14.26
C GLU A 228 12.03 -19.28 -12.87
N PHE A 229 11.84 -17.98 -12.69
CA PHE A 229 11.34 -17.38 -11.45
C PHE A 229 9.97 -17.92 -11.06
N VAL A 230 9.01 -17.96 -12.00
CA VAL A 230 7.67 -18.49 -11.73
C VAL A 230 7.72 -19.96 -11.36
N LYS A 231 8.57 -20.75 -12.05
CA LYS A 231 8.74 -22.17 -11.74
C LYS A 231 9.32 -22.36 -10.33
N ASP A 232 10.44 -21.71 -10.01
CA ASP A 232 11.11 -21.87 -8.71
C ASP A 232 10.21 -21.40 -7.54
N LEU A 233 9.57 -20.24 -7.67
CA LEU A 233 8.65 -19.74 -6.65
C LEU A 233 7.43 -20.67 -6.51
N GLY A 234 6.89 -21.18 -7.63
CA GLY A 234 5.80 -22.14 -7.61
C GLY A 234 6.16 -23.45 -6.90
N ASP A 235 7.36 -23.99 -7.15
CA ASP A 235 7.86 -25.19 -6.48
C ASP A 235 8.04 -24.96 -4.97
N LYS A 236 8.60 -23.80 -4.55
CA LYS A 236 8.68 -23.41 -3.14
C LYS A 236 7.30 -23.22 -2.48
N MET A 237 6.35 -22.62 -3.18
CA MET A 237 4.98 -22.46 -2.70
C MET A 237 4.29 -23.82 -2.49
N ARG A 238 4.47 -24.78 -3.42
CA ARG A 238 3.93 -26.14 -3.27
C ARG A 238 4.45 -26.81 -2.00
N GLU A 239 5.75 -26.72 -1.76
CA GLU A 239 6.36 -27.29 -0.55
C GLU A 239 5.88 -26.59 0.72
N ALA A 240 5.98 -25.25 0.77
CA ALA A 240 5.66 -24.44 1.94
C ALA A 240 4.19 -24.52 2.34
N TYR A 241 3.27 -24.66 1.38
CA TYR A 241 1.83 -24.72 1.62
C TYR A 241 1.27 -26.15 1.58
N HIS A 242 2.12 -27.16 1.38
CA HIS A 242 1.73 -28.57 1.27
C HIS A 242 0.65 -28.81 0.20
N LEU A 243 0.83 -28.20 -0.96
CA LEU A 243 -0.11 -28.32 -2.09
C LEU A 243 0.01 -29.69 -2.75
N SER A 244 -1.12 -30.23 -3.22
CA SER A 244 -1.11 -31.46 -4.00
C SER A 244 -0.54 -31.21 -5.40
N ASP A 245 -0.01 -32.25 -6.04
CA ASP A 245 0.44 -32.21 -7.44
C ASP A 245 -0.71 -31.87 -8.42
N GLU A 246 -1.96 -32.08 -8.01
CA GLU A 246 -3.17 -31.73 -8.76
C GLU A 246 -3.54 -30.25 -8.66
N THR A 247 -2.87 -29.48 -7.80
CA THR A 247 -3.15 -28.05 -7.62
C THR A 247 -2.76 -27.28 -8.88
N ASP A 248 -3.73 -26.58 -9.46
CA ASP A 248 -3.51 -25.68 -10.59
C ASP A 248 -2.75 -24.43 -10.14
N MET A 249 -1.43 -24.44 -10.35
CA MET A 249 -0.54 -23.35 -9.95
C MET A 249 -0.79 -22.06 -10.73
N ASP A 250 -1.39 -22.11 -11.93
CA ASP A 250 -1.67 -20.91 -12.72
C ASP A 250 -2.73 -20.01 -12.04
N THR A 251 -3.51 -20.58 -11.11
CA THR A 251 -4.44 -19.82 -10.26
C THR A 251 -3.78 -19.12 -9.08
N LEU A 252 -2.57 -19.56 -8.70
CA LEU A 252 -1.84 -19.09 -7.52
C LEU A 252 -0.66 -18.22 -7.87
N ILE A 253 0.02 -18.46 -9.00
CA ILE A 253 1.17 -17.70 -9.45
C ILE A 253 1.13 -17.49 -10.96
N PHE A 254 1.14 -16.23 -11.40
CA PHE A 254 1.06 -15.90 -12.82
C PHE A 254 1.71 -14.55 -13.14
N LYS A 255 2.27 -14.46 -14.35
CA LYS A 255 2.75 -13.20 -14.94
C LYS A 255 1.57 -12.30 -15.27
N THR A 256 1.75 -10.99 -15.12
CA THR A 256 0.72 -10.00 -15.43
C THR A 256 1.30 -8.78 -16.15
N GLU A 257 0.45 -8.12 -16.93
CA GLU A 257 0.74 -6.89 -17.66
C GLU A 257 -0.43 -5.92 -17.48
N PRO A 258 -0.22 -4.61 -17.67
CA PRO A 258 -1.30 -3.63 -17.53
C PRO A 258 -2.46 -3.91 -18.51
N GLY A 259 -3.62 -4.26 -17.96
CA GLY A 259 -4.83 -4.59 -18.71
C GLY A 259 -5.70 -3.38 -19.07
N GLN A 260 -6.73 -3.64 -19.87
CA GLN A 260 -7.76 -2.66 -20.21
C GLN A 260 -8.74 -2.48 -19.04
N GLY A 261 -9.21 -1.25 -18.81
CA GLY A 261 -10.29 -0.97 -17.86
C GLY A 261 -11.66 -1.48 -18.33
N ALA A 262 -12.69 -1.14 -17.57
CA ALA A 262 -14.07 -1.54 -17.82
C ALA A 262 -14.51 -1.21 -19.26
N ALA A 263 -15.09 -2.21 -19.94
CA ALA A 263 -15.58 -2.11 -21.30
C ALA A 263 -16.93 -2.80 -21.44
N VAL A 264 -17.75 -2.32 -22.38
CA VAL A 264 -19.03 -2.97 -22.75
C VAL A 264 -18.82 -3.76 -24.03
N TYR A 265 -19.09 -5.06 -23.97
CA TYR A 265 -19.10 -5.92 -25.15
C TYR A 265 -20.51 -5.95 -25.74
N SER A 266 -20.66 -5.39 -26.94
CA SER A 266 -21.93 -5.44 -27.70
C SER A 266 -21.81 -6.42 -28.86
N LYS A 267 -22.88 -7.20 -29.10
CA LYS A 267 -23.00 -8.04 -30.31
C LYS A 267 -23.23 -7.22 -31.58
N PHE A 268 -23.61 -5.95 -31.45
CA PHE A 268 -23.89 -5.04 -32.55
C PHE A 268 -23.00 -3.79 -32.46
N PRO A 269 -22.43 -3.31 -33.58
CA PRO A 269 -21.65 -2.08 -33.56
C PRO A 269 -22.52 -0.91 -33.09
N LEU A 270 -21.95 -0.06 -32.22
CA LEU A 270 -22.53 1.21 -31.78
C LEU A 270 -22.48 2.26 -32.90
#